data_AF-A0A3D3RQS6-F1
#
_entry.id   AF-A0A3D3RQS6-F1
#
_cell.length_a   1.000
_cell.length_b   1.000
_cell.length_c   1.000
_cell.angle_alpha   90.00
_cell.angle_beta   90.00
_cell.angle_gamma   90.00
#
_symmetry.space_group_name_H-M   'P 1'
#
loop_
_entity.id
_entity.type
_entity.pdbx_description
1 polymer ?
#
loop_
_entity_poly.entity_id
_entity_poly.type
_entity_poly.pdbx_seq_one_letter_code
_entity_poly.pdbx_strand_id
1 'polypeptide(L)'
;MIYFLCMRVGIVLGTKPISPLEFWIGVEEGQVVQLDDVLYVESKIGNTPVKYYGIVSEVHKFLEGAEFVYDAHLVTKGLIP
;
A
#
# COMPACT_ATOMS: atom_id res chain seq x y z
N MET A 1 -3.40 -3.90 -11.69
CA MET A 1 -3.31 -4.72 -10.47
C MET A 1 -1.86 -4.76 -9.99
N ILE A 2 -1.63 -5.04 -8.70
CA ILE A 2 -0.30 -5.09 -8.08
C ILE A 2 -0.02 -6.49 -7.55
N TYR A 3 1.19 -7.01 -7.74
CA TYR A 3 1.56 -8.36 -7.34
C TYR A 3 2.90 -8.44 -6.57
N PHE A 4 2.98 -9.38 -5.63
CA PHE A 4 4.21 -9.85 -4.97
C PHE A 4 4.47 -11.31 -5.36
N LEU A 5 5.55 -11.56 -6.11
CA LEU A 5 6.02 -12.85 -6.66
C LEU A 5 5.02 -13.71 -7.50
N CYS A 6 3.69 -13.52 -7.39
CA CYS A 6 2.58 -13.99 -8.25
C CYS A 6 1.20 -13.66 -7.62
N MET A 7 1.15 -13.21 -6.36
CA MET A 7 -0.09 -12.97 -5.60
C MET A 7 -0.51 -11.51 -5.67
N ARG A 8 -1.79 -11.24 -5.94
CA ARG A 8 -2.32 -9.87 -5.97
C ARG A 8 -2.34 -9.29 -4.56
N VAL A 9 -1.74 -8.11 -4.38
CA VAL A 9 -1.65 -7.43 -3.06
C VAL A 9 -2.51 -6.18 -2.97
N GLY A 10 -2.98 -5.64 -4.11
CA GLY A 10 -3.83 -4.45 -4.11
C GLY A 10 -3.96 -3.70 -5.42
N ILE A 11 -4.23 -2.39 -5.31
CA ILE A 11 -4.47 -1.45 -6.41
C ILE A 11 -3.68 -0.15 -6.26
N VAL A 12 -3.41 0.53 -7.38
CA VAL A 12 -2.77 1.86 -7.39
C VAL A 12 -3.82 2.92 -7.01
N LEU A 13 -3.46 3.85 -6.12
CA LEU A 13 -4.36 4.89 -5.63
C LEU A 13 -4.32 6.14 -6.52
N GLY A 14 -5.45 6.47 -7.15
CA GLY A 14 -5.61 7.68 -7.97
C GLY A 14 -5.76 8.99 -7.21
N THR A 15 -5.82 8.95 -5.88
CA THR A 15 -6.01 10.13 -5.00
C THR A 15 -4.70 10.82 -4.61
N LYS A 16 -3.56 10.25 -5.02
CA LYS A 16 -2.21 10.81 -4.83
C LYS A 16 -1.56 11.03 -6.21
N PRO A 17 -0.51 11.85 -6.32
CA PRO A 17 0.27 11.94 -7.55
C PRO A 17 0.72 10.56 -8.02
N ILE A 18 0.53 10.28 -9.31
CA ILE A 18 0.90 9.03 -9.96
C ILE A 18 1.90 9.36 -11.07
N SER A 19 3.04 8.69 -11.04
CA SER A 19 3.99 8.61 -12.15
C SER A 19 4.49 7.16 -12.30
N PRO A 20 5.09 6.78 -13.43
CA PRO A 20 5.74 5.48 -13.55
C PRO A 20 6.90 5.23 -12.57
N LEU A 21 7.47 6.30 -12.00
CA LEU A 21 8.60 6.22 -11.07
C LEU A 21 8.17 6.18 -9.60
N GLU A 22 7.01 6.74 -9.28
CA GLU A 22 6.48 6.84 -7.92
C GLU A 22 4.95 6.89 -7.95
N PHE A 23 4.32 6.03 -7.15
CA PHE A 23 2.87 6.00 -6.94
C PHE A 23 2.54 5.31 -5.63
N TRP A 24 1.36 5.63 -5.08
CA TRP A 24 0.84 5.01 -3.87
C TRP A 24 -0.03 3.81 -4.18
N ILE A 25 -0.02 2.84 -3.27
CA ILE A 25 -0.80 1.61 -3.40
C ILE A 25 -1.73 1.43 -2.19
N GLY A 26 -2.95 1.01 -2.47
CA GLY A 26 -3.88 0.52 -1.46
C GLY A 26 -3.66 -0.97 -1.31
N VAL A 27 -3.29 -1.41 -0.11
CA VAL A 27 -3.09 -2.82 0.22
C VAL A 27 -4.45 -3.45 0.54
N GLU A 28 -4.76 -4.58 -0.08
CA GLU A 28 -6.00 -5.33 0.15
C GLU A 28 -6.03 -5.95 1.56
N GLU A 29 -7.23 -6.19 2.08
CA GLU A 29 -7.40 -6.81 3.39
C GLU A 29 -6.71 -8.17 3.47
N GLY A 30 -6.04 -8.44 4.59
CA GLY A 30 -5.29 -9.68 4.80
C GLY A 30 -3.94 -9.75 4.07
N GLN A 31 -3.58 -8.74 3.28
CA GLN A 31 -2.26 -8.60 2.66
C GLN A 31 -1.36 -7.72 3.51
N VAL A 32 -0.07 -8.03 3.50
CA VAL A 32 0.96 -7.25 4.17
C VAL A 32 2.03 -6.91 3.14
N VAL A 33 2.41 -5.64 3.11
CA VAL A 33 3.50 -5.12 2.29
C VAL A 33 4.43 -4.37 3.23
N GLN A 34 5.74 -4.61 3.12
CA GLN A 34 6.77 -4.08 3.99
C GLN A 34 7.80 -3.28 3.19
N LEU A 35 8.64 -2.51 3.90
CA LEU A 35 9.80 -1.88 3.27
C LEU A 35 10.67 -2.93 2.58
N ASP A 36 11.31 -2.51 1.50
CA ASP A 36 12.18 -3.34 0.66
C ASP A 36 11.48 -4.47 -0.13
N ASP A 37 10.17 -4.66 0.01
CA ASP A 37 9.41 -5.55 -0.87
C ASP A 37 9.51 -5.06 -2.32
N VAL A 38 9.77 -6.01 -3.23
CA VAL A 38 9.73 -5.76 -4.67
C VAL A 38 8.35 -6.10 -5.20
N LEU A 39 7.67 -5.10 -5.74
CA LEU A 39 6.35 -5.24 -6.34
C LEU A 39 6.40 -4.93 -7.83
N TYR A 40 5.43 -5.47 -8.56
CA TYR A 40 5.14 -4.96 -9.90
C TYR A 40 3.68 -4.57 -10.06
N VAL A 41 3.47 -3.56 -10.89
CA VAL A 41 2.16 -3.13 -11.34
C VAL A 41 1.99 -3.52 -12.79
N GLU A 42 0.90 -4.22 -13.08
CA GLU A 42 0.48 -4.49 -14.44
C GLU A 42 -0.55 -3.45 -14.88
N SER A 43 -0.22 -2.77 -15.98
CA SER A 43 -1.06 -1.78 -16.68
C SER A 43 -1.11 -2.08 -18.18
N LYS A 44 -1.97 -1.37 -18.91
CA LYS A 44 -2.08 -1.47 -20.37
C LYS A 44 -1.82 -0.11 -21.01
N ILE A 45 -0.89 -0.07 -21.97
CA ILE A 45 -0.70 1.09 -22.85
C ILE A 45 -1.26 0.71 -24.21
N GLY A 46 -2.45 1.21 -24.53
CA GLY A 46 -3.25 0.69 -25.65
C GLY A 46 -3.58 -0.79 -25.41
N ASN A 47 -3.12 -1.67 -26.32
CA ASN A 47 -3.28 -3.12 -26.20
C ASN A 47 -2.05 -3.85 -25.61
N THR A 48 -0.98 -3.13 -25.29
CA THR A 48 0.26 -3.75 -24.81
C THR A 48 0.27 -3.80 -23.28
N PRO A 49 0.40 -4.99 -22.66
CA PRO A 49 0.60 -5.09 -21.23
C PRO A 49 2.00 -4.58 -20.86
N VAL A 50 2.08 -3.72 -19.85
CA VAL A 50 3.32 -3.15 -19.34
C VAL A 50 3.41 -3.44 -17.86
N LYS A 51 4.61 -3.83 -17.42
CA LYS A 51 4.93 -4.06 -16.02
C LYS A 51 5.90 -3.00 -15.53
N TYR A 52 5.53 -2.33 -14.45
CA TYR A 52 6.39 -1.40 -13.74
C TYR A 52 6.84 -2.07 -12.46
N TYR A 53 8.16 -2.21 -12.28
CA TYR A 53 8.74 -2.81 -11.08
C TYR A 53 9.22 -1.70 -10.15
N GLY A 54 8.99 -1.86 -8.86
CA GLY A 54 9.39 -0.91 -7.84
C GLY A 54 9.70 -1.58 -6.53
N ILE A 55 10.40 -0.85 -5.67
CA ILE A 55 10.68 -1.24 -4.29
C ILE A 55 9.82 -0.37 -3.36
N VAL A 56 9.32 -0.95 -2.29
CA VAL A 56 8.54 -0.21 -1.29
C VAL A 56 9.47 0.60 -0.42
N SER A 57 9.39 1.92 -0.53
CA SER A 57 10.20 2.87 0.25
C SER A 57 9.46 3.49 1.44
N GLU A 58 8.12 3.50 1.40
CA GLU A 58 7.26 4.11 2.43
C GLU A 58 6.01 3.26 2.67
N VAL A 59 5.58 3.15 3.93
CA VAL A 59 4.35 2.44 4.32
C VAL A 59 3.54 3.32 5.26
N HIS A 60 2.33 3.67 4.84
CA HIS A 60 1.39 4.47 5.62
C HIS A 60 0.20 3.62 6.04
N LYS A 61 -0.13 3.63 7.34
CA LYS A 61 -1.35 3.03 7.86
C LYS A 61 -2.35 4.14 8.16
N PHE A 62 -3.40 4.26 7.36
CA PHE A 62 -4.54 5.11 7.68
C PHE A 62 -5.51 4.29 8.52
N LEU A 63 -5.57 4.59 9.81
CA LEU A 63 -6.66 4.12 10.68
C LEU A 63 -7.75 5.20 10.64
N GLU A 64 -9.00 4.82 10.38
CA GLU A 64 -10.13 5.71 10.69
C GLU A 64 -10.13 5.95 12.21
N GLY A 65 -9.64 7.11 12.65
CA GLY A 65 -9.82 7.59 14.03
C GLY A 65 -8.63 7.59 14.99
N ALA A 66 -7.37 7.51 14.55
CA ALA A 66 -6.25 7.80 15.46
C ALA A 66 -5.04 8.41 14.73
N GLU A 67 -4.97 9.74 14.69
CA GLU A 67 -3.73 10.46 14.35
C GLU A 67 -2.60 10.23 15.38
N PHE A 68 -2.89 9.56 16.50
CA PHE A 68 -1.92 9.22 17.53
C PHE A 68 -1.94 7.72 17.81
N VAL A 69 -1.03 6.99 17.16
CA VAL A 69 -0.78 5.54 17.35
C VAL A 69 -0.50 5.18 18.82
N TYR A 70 -0.09 6.15 19.64
CA TYR A 70 0.17 5.94 21.06
C TYR A 70 -1.11 5.74 21.89
N ASP A 71 -2.17 6.50 21.60
CA ASP A 71 -3.38 6.48 22.42
C ASP A 71 -4.27 5.28 22.11
N ALA A 72 -4.34 4.84 20.84
CA ALA A 72 -5.13 3.67 20.47
C ALA A 72 -4.64 2.37 21.15
N HIS A 73 -3.32 2.25 21.39
CA HIS A 73 -2.76 1.12 22.14
C HIS A 73 -3.10 1.18 23.63
N LEU A 74 -3.17 2.39 24.20
CA LEU A 74 -3.53 2.59 25.60
C LEU A 74 -5.03 2.37 25.84
N VAL A 75 -5.90 2.78 24.92
CA VAL A 75 -7.34 2.51 24.96
C VAL A 75 -7.63 1.01 24.80
N THR A 76 -6.98 0.34 23.84
CA THR A 76 -7.12 -1.13 23.67
C THR A 76 -6.67 -1.90 24.92
N LYS A 77 -5.74 -1.34 25.70
CA LYS A 77 -5.29 -1.88 26.99
C LYS A 77 -6.11 -1.39 28.19
N GLY A 78 -7.11 -0.55 27.99
CA GLY A 78 -7.95 0.03 29.05
C GLY A 78 -7.19 0.94 30.03
N LEU A 79 -6.05 1.49 29.63
CA LEU A 79 -5.20 2.34 30.47
C LEU A 79 -5.64 3.80 30.48
N ILE A 80 -6.39 4.21 29.46
CA ILE A 80 -7.06 5.51 29.35
C ILE A 80 -8.46 5.29 28.73
N PRO A 81 -9.45 6.14 29.04
CA PRO A 81 -10.81 6.00 28.53
C PRO A 81 -10.92 6.10 27.01
#